data_AF-A0A0F3IH47-F1
#
_entry.id   AF-A0A0F3IH47-F1
#
_cell.length_a   1.000
_cell.length_b   1.000
_cell.length_c   1.000
_cell.angle_alpha   90.00
_cell.angle_beta   90.00
_cell.angle_gamma   90.00
#
_symmetry.space_group_name_H-M   'P 1'
#
loop_
_entity.id
_entity.type
_entity.pdbx_description
1 polymer ?
#
loop_
_entity_poly.entity_id
_entity_poly.type
_entity_poly.pdbx_seq_one_letter_code
_entity_poly.pdbx_strand_id
1 'polypeptide(L)'
;MKLSNAIKLFALLSWSGLIMADIYEQDFELSTAPGWEPQAKGSWKVLGNQDNHYYQAKAKRGSIADEAYVSTYSGAEYQDLDYRVLVKSNNTYPSFALIRASADFYRNRNIGTGTGYAFGIRADCLVGEFGKEFRIFKQVNGSLIDIATWTPSDKLQCANKGNRMRITAVGSTLNFLSK
;
A
#
# COMPACT_ATOMS: atom_id res chain seq x y z
N MET A 1 11.90 28.74 6.64
CA MET A 1 13.16 27.98 6.53
C MET A 1 13.01 26.68 7.32
N LYS A 2 12.81 25.54 6.67
CA LYS A 2 12.87 24.21 7.27
C LYS A 2 13.38 23.22 6.22
N LEU A 3 14.35 22.43 6.65
CA LEU A 3 15.36 21.73 5.88
C LEU A 3 14.79 20.53 5.12
N SER A 4 15.17 20.44 3.84
CA SER A 4 15.08 19.22 3.05
C SER A 4 15.99 18.16 3.67
N ASN A 5 15.45 16.97 3.90
CA ASN A 5 16.24 15.77 4.18
C ASN A 5 16.12 14.85 2.96
N ALA A 6 16.69 15.29 1.84
CA ALA A 6 17.03 14.38 0.75
C ALA A 6 18.12 13.43 1.27
N ILE A 7 17.75 12.16 1.47
CA ILE A 7 18.72 11.11 1.77
C ILE A 7 19.56 10.89 0.52
N LYS A 8 20.87 11.09 0.68
CA LYS A 8 21.89 10.99 -0.36
C LYS A 8 22.01 9.55 -0.85
N LEU A 9 21.95 9.39 -2.18
CA LEU A 9 22.24 8.18 -2.92
C LEU A 9 23.71 7.78 -2.71
N PHE A 10 23.99 6.52 -2.40
CA PHE A 10 25.34 5.95 -2.48
C PHE A 10 25.43 5.07 -3.72
N ALA A 11 26.33 5.42 -4.64
CA ALA A 11 26.74 4.58 -5.76
C ALA A 11 28.07 3.88 -5.41
N LEU A 12 28.10 2.56 -5.52
CA LEU A 12 29.32 1.76 -5.55
C LEU A 12 29.52 1.28 -6.99
N LEU A 13 30.63 1.69 -7.61
CA LEU A 13 31.02 1.28 -8.95
C LEU A 13 31.77 -0.06 -8.88
N SER A 14 31.33 -1.04 -9.67
CA SER A 14 32.21 -2.09 -10.20
C SER A 14 31.84 -2.37 -11.66
N TRP A 15 32.85 -2.72 -12.45
CA TRP A 15 32.80 -2.76 -13.91
C TRP A 15 31.83 -3.83 -14.45
N SER A 16 31.14 -3.48 -15.55
CA SER A 16 30.16 -4.23 -16.35
C SER A 16 28.82 -4.59 -15.68
N GLY A 17 27.86 -3.67 -15.77
CA GLY A 17 26.44 -3.91 -15.53
C GLY A 17 25.74 -2.64 -15.06
N LEU A 18 25.17 -1.85 -15.98
CA LEU A 18 24.23 -0.78 -15.62
C LEU A 18 22.95 -1.44 -15.09
N ILE A 19 22.89 -1.69 -13.78
CA ILE A 19 21.64 -2.00 -13.10
C ILE A 19 20.96 -0.65 -12.85
N MET A 20 20.16 -0.20 -13.81
CA MET A 20 19.21 0.87 -13.55
C MET A 20 18.08 0.31 -12.68
N ALA A 21 18.05 0.68 -11.41
CA ALA A 21 16.84 0.60 -10.61
C ALA A 21 15.99 1.82 -10.96
N ASP A 22 14.80 1.60 -11.50
CA ASP A 22 13.78 2.64 -11.58
C ASP A 22 13.30 2.95 -10.16
N ILE A 23 13.26 4.22 -9.79
CA ILE A 23 12.86 4.69 -8.46
C ILE A 23 11.71 5.66 -8.63
N TYR A 24 10.54 5.27 -8.12
CA TYR A 24 9.39 6.14 -7.98
C TYR A 24 9.16 6.48 -6.51
N GLU A 25 9.07 7.78 -6.22
CA GLU A 25 8.74 8.30 -4.89
C GLU A 25 7.58 9.30 -5.01
N GLN A 26 6.61 9.19 -4.10
CA GLN A 26 5.47 10.10 -4.05
C GLN A 26 5.14 10.43 -2.60
N ASP A 27 5.17 11.72 -2.30
CA ASP A 27 4.84 12.31 -1.00
C ASP A 27 3.45 13.00 -0.99
N PHE A 28 2.77 13.03 -2.13
CA PHE A 28 1.49 13.70 -2.37
C PHE A 28 1.42 15.21 -2.03
N GLU A 29 2.56 15.92 -1.98
CA GLU A 29 2.62 17.33 -1.61
C GLU A 29 1.78 18.23 -2.52
N LEU A 30 1.80 17.96 -3.83
CA LEU A 30 1.20 18.81 -4.86
C LEU A 30 -0.33 18.62 -5.02
N SER A 31 -1.00 17.97 -4.06
CA SER A 31 -2.43 17.60 -4.17
C SER A 31 -2.77 16.76 -5.41
N THR A 32 -1.78 16.09 -5.98
CA THR A 32 -1.90 15.21 -7.15
C THR A 32 -1.27 13.86 -6.85
N ALA A 33 -1.76 12.81 -7.51
CA ALA A 33 -1.21 11.46 -7.45
C ALA A 33 -0.88 10.98 -8.87
N PRO A 34 0.13 11.56 -9.55
CA PRO A 34 0.48 11.19 -10.91
C PRO A 34 0.83 9.70 -11.01
N GLY A 35 0.26 9.03 -12.00
CA GLY A 35 0.40 7.59 -12.20
C GLY A 35 -0.45 6.72 -11.27
N TRP A 36 -1.16 7.28 -10.27
CA TRP A 36 -2.12 6.51 -9.47
C TRP A 36 -3.50 6.57 -10.09
N GLU A 37 -4.06 5.38 -10.32
CA GLU A 37 -5.37 5.22 -10.92
C GLU A 37 -6.32 4.60 -9.91
N PRO A 38 -7.33 5.34 -9.43
CA PRO A 38 -8.35 4.76 -8.56
C PRO A 38 -9.24 3.83 -9.38
N GLN A 39 -9.65 2.71 -8.77
CA GLN A 39 -10.60 1.77 -9.38
C GLN A 39 -11.86 2.49 -9.87
N ALA A 40 -12.48 3.28 -8.99
CA ALA A 40 -13.67 4.05 -9.27
C ALA A 40 -13.36 5.56 -9.20
N LYS A 41 -13.92 6.34 -10.12
CA LYS A 41 -13.70 7.79 -10.16
C LYS A 41 -14.17 8.42 -8.85
N GLY A 42 -13.27 9.12 -8.17
CA GLY A 42 -13.55 9.83 -6.92
C GLY A 42 -13.55 8.97 -5.66
N SER A 43 -13.23 7.66 -5.75
CA SER A 43 -13.06 6.81 -4.57
C SER A 43 -11.77 7.06 -3.81
N TRP A 44 -10.83 7.78 -4.40
CA TRP A 44 -9.60 8.24 -3.77
C TRP A 44 -9.42 9.73 -3.95
N LYS A 45 -8.77 10.37 -2.97
CA LYS A 45 -8.47 11.80 -2.93
C LYS A 45 -7.07 12.03 -2.39
N VAL A 46 -6.49 13.15 -2.79
CA VAL A 46 -5.23 13.64 -2.25
C VAL A 46 -5.53 14.89 -1.41
N LEU A 47 -5.05 14.94 -0.17
CA LEU A 47 -4.92 16.21 0.56
C LEU A 47 -3.44 16.58 0.60
N GLY A 48 -3.03 17.47 -0.30
CA GLY A 48 -1.72 18.11 -0.22
C GLY A 48 -1.71 19.28 0.75
N ASN A 49 -0.53 19.83 1.01
CA ASN A 49 -0.27 21.06 1.79
C ASN A 49 -0.61 21.03 3.30
N GLN A 50 -1.41 20.09 3.80
CA GLN A 50 -1.81 20.02 5.22
C GLN A 50 -1.36 18.75 5.93
N ASP A 51 -1.53 17.57 5.31
CA ASP A 51 -1.16 16.28 5.91
C ASP A 51 -0.67 15.27 4.86
N ASN A 52 -0.37 15.75 3.64
CA ASN A 52 0.28 15.05 2.52
C ASN A 52 -0.12 13.58 2.40
N HIS A 53 -1.42 13.33 2.20
CA HIS A 53 -1.94 11.98 2.19
C HIS A 53 -2.80 11.67 0.97
N TYR A 54 -2.68 10.43 0.50
CA TYR A 54 -3.58 9.82 -0.46
C TYR A 54 -4.49 8.85 0.28
N TYR A 55 -5.79 9.07 0.21
CA TYR A 55 -6.75 8.39 1.06
C TYR A 55 -8.01 7.99 0.31
N GLN A 56 -8.63 6.91 0.76
CA GLN A 56 -9.93 6.49 0.29
C GLN A 56 -10.98 7.54 0.70
N ALA A 57 -11.66 8.11 -0.29
CA ALA A 57 -12.76 9.04 -0.05
C ALA A 57 -13.93 8.29 0.61
N LYS A 58 -14.57 8.94 1.59
CA LYS A 58 -15.74 8.38 2.29
C LYS A 58 -16.77 7.91 1.26
N ALA A 59 -17.18 6.64 1.34
CA ALA A 59 -18.28 6.11 0.56
C ALA A 59 -19.52 7.00 0.77
N LYS A 60 -20.30 7.24 -0.30
CA LYS A 60 -21.54 8.03 -0.17
C LYS A 60 -22.44 7.33 0.85
N ARG A 61 -23.08 8.09 1.74
CA ARG A 61 -24.05 7.53 2.70
C ARG A 61 -25.13 6.78 1.91
N GLY A 62 -25.21 5.45 2.06
CA GLY A 62 -26.13 4.58 1.31
C GLY A 62 -25.52 3.80 0.13
N SER A 63 -24.25 4.02 -0.24
CA SER A 63 -23.51 3.03 -1.04
C SER A 63 -22.99 1.95 -0.10
N ILE A 64 -23.07 0.69 -0.53
CA ILE A 64 -22.68 -0.50 0.25
C ILE A 64 -21.31 -0.24 0.89
N ALA A 65 -21.28 -0.19 2.23
CA ALA A 65 -20.12 0.18 3.03
C ALA A 65 -19.02 -0.91 3.03
N ASP A 66 -19.17 -1.96 2.23
CA ASP A 66 -18.37 -3.19 2.31
C ASP A 66 -17.50 -3.43 1.08
N GLU A 67 -17.45 -2.50 0.12
CA GLU A 67 -16.59 -2.66 -1.06
C GLU A 67 -15.15 -2.24 -0.75
N ALA A 68 -14.21 -3.17 -0.94
CA ALA A 68 -12.78 -2.86 -0.94
C ALA A 68 -12.46 -1.96 -2.14
N TYR A 69 -11.85 -0.80 -1.90
CA TYR A 69 -11.41 0.09 -2.96
C TYR A 69 -9.91 -0.08 -3.19
N VAL A 70 -9.52 -0.17 -4.46
CA VAL A 70 -8.12 -0.26 -4.86
C VAL A 70 -7.72 1.00 -5.63
N SER A 71 -6.49 1.44 -5.45
CA SER A 71 -5.83 2.35 -6.38
C SER A 71 -4.50 1.75 -6.78
N THR A 72 -4.21 1.77 -8.07
CA THR A 72 -3.07 1.08 -8.66
C THR A 72 -2.15 2.08 -9.33
N TYR A 73 -0.85 1.93 -9.11
CA TYR A 73 0.16 2.72 -9.81
C TYR A 73 0.33 2.15 -11.24
N SER A 74 0.05 2.95 -12.26
CA SER A 74 0.13 2.59 -13.68
C SER A 74 1.36 3.13 -14.39
N GLY A 75 2.28 3.79 -13.68
CA GLY A 75 3.48 4.38 -14.27
C GLY A 75 4.50 3.33 -14.74
N ALA A 76 4.51 2.14 -14.12
CA ALA A 76 5.39 1.03 -14.48
C ALA A 76 4.90 -0.29 -13.88
N GLU A 77 5.42 -1.41 -14.41
CA GLU A 77 5.22 -2.75 -13.87
C GLU A 77 6.55 -3.30 -13.32
N TYR A 78 6.51 -3.90 -12.14
CA TYR A 78 7.71 -4.37 -11.43
C TYR A 78 7.61 -5.86 -11.10
N GLN A 79 8.53 -6.66 -11.63
CA GLN A 79 8.69 -8.06 -11.26
C GLN A 79 9.37 -8.20 -9.89
N ASP A 80 10.46 -7.46 -9.72
CA ASP A 80 11.23 -7.32 -8.48
C ASP A 80 11.09 -5.87 -7.97
N LEU A 81 10.88 -5.69 -6.67
CA LEU A 81 10.60 -4.38 -6.08
C LEU A 81 10.98 -4.31 -4.59
N ASP A 82 11.24 -3.08 -4.10
CA ASP A 82 11.32 -2.72 -2.67
C ASP A 82 10.30 -1.60 -2.41
N TYR A 83 9.07 -1.99 -2.10
CA TYR A 83 7.96 -1.06 -1.87
C TYR A 83 7.92 -0.64 -0.41
N ARG A 84 7.88 0.67 -0.16
CA ARG A 84 7.82 1.27 1.17
C ARG A 84 6.69 2.28 1.22
N VAL A 85 5.85 2.17 2.23
CA VAL A 85 4.69 3.06 2.39
C VAL A 85 4.41 3.33 3.86
N LEU A 86 3.98 4.55 4.17
CA LEU A 86 3.42 4.91 5.47
C LEU A 86 1.89 4.78 5.38
N VAL A 87 1.30 3.85 6.12
CA VAL A 87 -0.12 3.51 6.05
C VAL A 87 -0.81 3.85 7.37
N LYS A 88 -1.92 4.60 7.29
CA LYS A 88 -2.85 4.81 8.39
C LYS A 88 -4.12 4.04 8.07
N SER A 89 -4.48 3.04 8.87
CA SER A 89 -5.81 2.42 8.81
C SER A 89 -6.80 3.27 9.59
N ASN A 90 -8.09 3.19 9.27
CA ASN A 90 -9.11 3.64 10.22
C ASN A 90 -9.41 2.50 11.22
N ASN A 91 -10.31 2.75 12.17
CA ASN A 91 -10.66 1.77 13.20
C ASN A 91 -11.54 0.63 12.69
N THR A 92 -12.16 0.80 11.52
CA THR A 92 -13.21 -0.11 11.04
C THR A 92 -12.68 -1.10 10.01
N TYR A 93 -11.72 -0.67 9.17
CA TYR A 93 -11.25 -1.44 8.03
C TYR A 93 -9.73 -1.53 7.99
N PRO A 94 -9.18 -2.73 7.74
CA PRO A 94 -7.75 -2.89 7.50
C PRO A 94 -7.30 -2.16 6.23
N SER A 95 -6.03 -1.82 6.18
CA SER A 95 -5.38 -1.28 4.98
C SER A 95 -4.43 -2.31 4.41
N PHE A 96 -4.41 -2.45 3.08
CA PHE A 96 -3.57 -3.41 2.39
C PHE A 96 -2.68 -2.74 1.35
N ALA A 97 -1.46 -3.24 1.22
CA ALA A 97 -0.60 -3.02 0.08
C ALA A 97 -0.59 -4.29 -0.77
N LEU A 98 -0.92 -4.15 -2.06
CA LEU A 98 -0.91 -5.25 -3.02
C LEU A 98 0.34 -5.16 -3.91
N ILE A 99 1.00 -6.30 -4.14
CA ILE A 99 2.13 -6.42 -5.06
C ILE A 99 1.94 -7.62 -6.00
N ARG A 100 2.63 -7.59 -7.15
CA ARG A 100 2.45 -8.57 -8.23
C ARG A 100 0.97 -8.74 -8.60
N ALA A 101 0.27 -7.62 -8.58
CA ALA A 101 -1.14 -7.53 -8.85
C ALA A 101 -1.38 -7.71 -10.35
N SER A 102 -2.34 -8.55 -10.72
CA SER A 102 -2.77 -8.70 -12.11
C SER A 102 -3.47 -7.44 -12.60
N ALA A 103 -3.65 -7.37 -13.92
CA ALA A 103 -4.29 -6.23 -14.57
C ALA A 103 -5.78 -6.05 -14.16
N ASP A 104 -6.39 -6.99 -13.44
CA ASP A 104 -7.77 -6.93 -12.94
C ASP A 104 -7.96 -5.91 -11.81
N PHE A 105 -6.87 -5.42 -11.22
CA PHE A 105 -6.93 -4.36 -10.22
C PHE A 105 -6.96 -2.94 -10.83
N TYR A 106 -6.93 -2.81 -12.17
CA TYR A 106 -6.93 -1.52 -12.86
C TYR A 106 -8.34 -1.11 -13.34
N ARG A 107 -8.67 0.19 -13.22
CA ARG A 107 -9.81 0.87 -13.88
C ARG A 107 -11.13 0.07 -13.93
N ASN A 108 -11.81 -0.09 -12.79
CA ASN A 108 -13.13 -0.75 -12.70
C ASN A 108 -13.19 -2.22 -13.15
N ARG A 109 -12.06 -2.92 -13.26
CA ARG A 109 -12.06 -4.36 -13.50
C ARG A 109 -12.53 -5.11 -12.25
N ASN A 110 -13.04 -6.31 -12.47
CA ASN A 110 -13.58 -7.18 -11.43
C ASN A 110 -12.46 -7.55 -10.44
N ILE A 111 -12.24 -6.74 -9.39
CA ILE A 111 -11.16 -6.96 -8.42
C ILE A 111 -11.28 -8.36 -7.79
N GLY A 112 -12.48 -8.91 -7.74
CA GLY A 112 -12.77 -10.26 -7.29
C GLY A 112 -12.20 -11.35 -8.20
N THR A 113 -11.66 -11.05 -9.38
CA THR A 113 -10.94 -12.04 -10.22
C THR A 113 -9.43 -11.79 -10.25
N GLY A 114 -8.96 -10.72 -9.60
CA GLY A 114 -7.55 -10.38 -9.57
C GLY A 114 -6.68 -11.41 -8.86
N THR A 115 -5.40 -11.42 -9.22
CA THR A 115 -4.36 -12.23 -8.57
C THR A 115 -3.25 -11.34 -8.04
N GLY A 116 -2.79 -11.57 -6.81
CA GLY A 116 -1.71 -10.78 -6.22
C GLY A 116 -1.43 -11.17 -4.77
N TYR A 117 -0.37 -10.61 -4.19
CA TYR A 117 -0.07 -10.77 -2.77
C TYR A 117 -0.43 -9.48 -2.03
N ALA A 118 -1.09 -9.61 -0.90
CA ALA A 118 -1.48 -8.50 -0.05
C ALA A 118 -0.80 -8.60 1.31
N PHE A 119 -0.27 -7.47 1.78
CA PHE A 119 0.14 -7.27 3.16
C PHE A 119 -0.82 -6.28 3.80
N GLY A 120 -1.53 -6.73 4.83
CA GLY A 120 -2.55 -5.97 5.53
C GLY A 120 -2.14 -5.63 6.94
N ILE A 121 -2.59 -4.47 7.41
CA ILE A 121 -2.51 -4.08 8.81
C ILE A 121 -3.88 -3.63 9.31
N ARG A 122 -4.17 -3.95 10.56
CA ARG A 122 -5.20 -3.29 11.36
C ARG A 122 -4.59 -2.95 12.72
N ALA A 123 -4.77 -1.73 13.16
CA ALA A 123 -4.20 -1.27 14.42
C ALA A 123 -5.14 -0.27 15.08
N ASP A 124 -6.25 -0.77 15.60
CA ASP A 124 -7.13 0.05 16.43
C ASP A 124 -6.57 0.13 17.86
N CYS A 125 -6.58 1.33 18.42
CA CYS A 125 -6.21 1.59 19.80
C CYS A 125 -7.32 2.31 20.57
N LEU A 126 -8.46 2.56 19.95
CA LEU A 126 -9.65 3.08 20.59
C LEU A 126 -10.52 1.88 20.98
N VAL A 127 -10.35 1.41 22.22
CA VAL A 127 -11.24 0.51 22.97
C VAL A 127 -12.03 -0.51 22.12
N GLY A 128 -11.43 -1.68 21.88
CA GLY A 128 -12.13 -2.94 22.16
C GLY A 128 -12.41 -3.92 21.02
N GLU A 129 -12.27 -3.57 19.74
CA GLU A 129 -12.70 -4.50 18.67
C GLU A 129 -11.56 -5.24 17.97
N PHE A 130 -10.44 -4.56 17.68
CA PHE A 130 -9.32 -5.17 16.96
C PHE A 130 -7.97 -4.88 17.63
N GLY A 131 -7.12 -5.91 17.72
CA GLY A 131 -5.74 -5.77 18.16
C GLY A 131 -4.85 -5.15 17.10
N LYS A 132 -3.59 -4.89 17.49
CA LYS A 132 -2.52 -4.49 16.56
C LYS A 132 -2.03 -5.72 15.82
N GLU A 133 -2.50 -5.92 14.60
CA GLU A 133 -2.34 -7.17 13.87
C GLU A 133 -2.02 -6.94 12.40
N PHE A 134 -1.30 -7.90 11.81
CA PHE A 134 -1.05 -7.93 10.37
C PHE A 134 -1.60 -9.22 9.75
N ARG A 135 -1.84 -9.19 8.44
CA ARG A 135 -2.26 -10.35 7.64
C ARG A 135 -1.48 -10.37 6.34
N ILE A 136 -1.11 -11.55 5.87
CA ILE A 136 -0.50 -11.75 4.56
C ILE A 136 -1.32 -12.80 3.83
N PHE A 137 -1.80 -12.49 2.63
CA PHE A 137 -2.52 -13.46 1.82
C PHE A 137 -2.19 -13.30 0.35
N LYS A 138 -2.46 -14.36 -0.41
CA LYS A 138 -2.48 -14.34 -1.86
C LYS A 138 -3.93 -14.39 -2.33
N GLN A 139 -4.34 -13.45 -3.18
CA GLN A 139 -5.59 -13.57 -3.90
C GLN A 139 -5.34 -14.31 -5.22
N VAL A 140 -6.23 -15.24 -5.58
CA VAL A 140 -6.23 -15.93 -6.88
C VAL A 140 -7.67 -16.08 -7.34
N ASN A 141 -8.07 -15.32 -8.36
CA ASN A 141 -9.42 -15.36 -8.94
C ASN A 141 -10.54 -15.28 -7.86
N GLY A 142 -10.36 -14.39 -6.88
CA GLY A 142 -11.33 -14.16 -5.80
C GLY A 142 -11.19 -15.06 -4.59
N SER A 143 -10.42 -16.14 -4.71
CA SER A 143 -10.05 -16.96 -3.57
C SER A 143 -8.92 -16.30 -2.78
N LEU A 144 -9.09 -16.16 -1.47
CA LEU A 144 -8.06 -15.69 -0.56
C LEU A 144 -7.34 -16.90 0.06
N ILE A 145 -6.04 -16.99 -0.17
CA ILE A 145 -5.17 -18.02 0.38
C ILE A 145 -4.28 -17.34 1.44
N ASP A 146 -4.57 -17.59 2.71
CA ASP A 146 -3.79 -17.01 3.81
C ASP A 146 -2.39 -17.62 3.87
N ILE A 147 -1.39 -16.74 3.92
CA ILE A 147 0.02 -17.09 4.19
C ILE A 147 0.31 -16.84 5.67
N ALA A 148 -0.20 -15.72 6.19
CA ALA A 148 -0.30 -15.42 7.61
C ALA A 148 -1.69 -14.84 7.87
N THR A 149 -2.46 -15.48 8.74
CA THR A 149 -3.74 -14.94 9.22
C THR A 149 -3.49 -13.69 10.07
N TRP A 150 -4.56 -13.05 10.57
CA TRP A 150 -4.44 -11.92 11.50
C TRP A 150 -3.57 -12.28 12.70
N THR A 151 -2.34 -11.79 12.69
CA THR A 151 -1.27 -12.14 13.63
C THR A 151 -0.93 -10.91 14.47
N PRO A 152 -0.99 -11.00 15.81
CA PRO A 152 -0.61 -9.91 16.69
C PRO A 152 0.84 -9.45 16.48
N SER A 153 1.06 -8.14 16.54
CA SER A 153 2.39 -7.53 16.43
C SER A 153 2.54 -6.34 17.37
N ASP A 154 3.56 -6.40 18.22
CA ASP A 154 3.98 -5.31 19.09
C ASP A 154 4.59 -4.14 18.31
N LYS A 155 5.13 -4.42 17.11
CA LYS A 155 5.78 -3.46 16.21
C LYS A 155 4.80 -2.50 15.55
N LEU A 156 3.54 -2.90 15.41
CA LEU A 156 2.52 -2.00 14.88
C LEU A 156 2.20 -0.90 15.91
N GLN A 157 2.04 0.31 15.39
CA GLN A 157 1.57 1.49 16.09
C GLN A 157 0.09 1.70 15.82
N CYS A 158 -0.57 2.42 16.73
CA CYS A 158 -1.97 2.81 16.58
C CYS A 158 -2.24 3.55 15.27
N ALA A 159 -3.43 3.33 14.71
CA ALA A 159 -3.95 3.90 13.47
C ALA A 159 -3.62 5.40 13.26
N ASN A 160 -3.64 6.20 14.33
CA ASN A 160 -3.41 7.65 14.28
C ASN A 160 -1.94 8.06 14.02
N LYS A 161 -0.95 7.18 14.27
CA LYS A 161 0.47 7.48 14.08
C LYS A 161 1.03 7.03 12.73
N GLY A 162 0.28 6.17 12.02
CA GLY A 162 0.74 5.53 10.79
C GLY A 162 1.78 4.44 11.05
N ASN A 163 1.80 3.43 10.19
CA ASN A 163 2.72 2.30 10.24
C ASN A 163 3.54 2.27 8.96
N ARG A 164 4.85 2.05 9.08
CA ARG A 164 5.70 1.87 7.89
C ARG A 164 5.66 0.42 7.49
N MET A 165 5.14 0.16 6.30
CA MET A 165 5.18 -1.16 5.67
C MET A 165 6.30 -1.18 4.64
N ARG A 166 7.05 -2.28 4.62
CA ARG A 166 8.03 -2.58 3.57
C ARG A 166 7.76 -3.97 3.01
N ILE A 167 7.69 -4.06 1.70
CA ILE A 167 7.53 -5.30 0.96
C ILE A 167 8.67 -5.40 -0.05
N THR A 168 9.47 -6.46 0.04
CA THR A 168 10.50 -6.74 -0.97
C THR A 168 10.12 -7.98 -1.75
N ALA A 169 10.16 -7.91 -3.07
CA ALA A 169 9.99 -9.05 -3.97
C ALA A 169 11.25 -9.19 -4.83
N VAL A 170 11.88 -10.37 -4.79
CA VAL A 170 13.06 -10.69 -5.62
C VAL A 170 12.91 -12.13 -6.10
N GLY A 171 12.79 -12.33 -7.42
CA GLY A 171 12.56 -13.65 -8.00
C GLY A 171 11.27 -14.29 -7.45
N SER A 172 11.38 -15.42 -6.75
CA SER A 172 10.22 -16.07 -6.09
C SER A 172 10.04 -15.68 -4.63
N THR A 173 11.00 -14.94 -4.03
CA THR A 173 11.00 -14.61 -2.60
C THR A 173 10.25 -13.32 -2.33
N LEU A 174 9.39 -13.35 -1.30
CA LEU A 174 8.68 -12.19 -0.77
C LEU A 174 9.02 -12.01 0.72
N ASN A 175 9.38 -10.78 1.13
CA ASN A 175 9.53 -10.43 2.54
C ASN A 175 8.58 -9.29 2.90
N PHE A 176 7.97 -9.39 4.07
CA PHE A 176 7.00 -8.43 4.60
C PHE A 176 7.48 -7.94 5.98
N LEU A 177 7.61 -6.62 6.13
CA LEU A 177 8.13 -6.00 7.36
C LEU A 177 7.25 -4.81 7.75
N SER A 178 6.96 -4.65 9.04
CA SER A 178 6.25 -3.49 9.60
C SER A 178 6.97 -2.89 10.82
N LYS A 179 6.88 -1.56 10.98
CA LYS A 179 7.40 -0.78 12.12
C LYS A 179 6.57 0.47 12.40
#